data_AF-A0AAU2F0R7-F1
#
_entry.id   AF-A0AAU2F0R7-F1
#
_cell.length_a   1.000
_cell.length_b   1.000
_cell.length_c   1.000
_cell.angle_alpha   90.00
_cell.angle_beta   90.00
_cell.angle_gamma   90.00
#
_symmetry.space_group_name_H-M   'P 1'
#
loop_
_entity.id
_entity.type
_entity.pdbx_description
1 polymer ?
#
loop_
_entity_poly.entity_id
_entity_poly.type
_entity_poly.pdbx_seq_one_letter_code
_entity_poly.pdbx_strand_id
1 'polypeptide(L)'
;MCISSPPLTTKRCRRGADWAEAKNVEIAYTPTNSSWLNRIEAQFTALHYFTLDSTDHTSHKKQGSTIRRYIIWRNRHADDQHLRTVVARANIA
;
A
#
# COMPACT_ATOMS: atom_id res chain seq x y z
N MET A 1 -6.81 33.68 4.10
CA MET A 1 -5.84 33.46 2.99
C MET A 1 -5.01 32.24 3.35
N CYS A 2 -5.42 31.06 2.88
CA CYS A 2 -4.58 29.86 2.82
C CYS A 2 -4.58 29.45 1.35
N ILE A 3 -3.42 29.57 0.72
CA ILE A 3 -3.19 29.18 -0.67
C ILE A 3 -3.03 27.66 -0.66
N SER A 4 -4.11 26.93 -0.91
CA SER A 4 -4.03 25.51 -1.28
C SER A 4 -4.45 25.39 -2.74
N SER A 5 -3.51 25.68 -3.64
CA SER A 5 -3.63 25.30 -5.04
C SER A 5 -3.92 23.80 -5.10
N PRO A 6 -5.00 23.34 -5.75
CA PRO A 6 -5.25 21.92 -5.88
C PRO A 6 -4.15 21.32 -6.77
N PRO A 7 -3.45 20.26 -6.34
CA PRO A 7 -2.42 19.65 -7.16
C PRO A 7 -3.06 19.01 -8.40
N LEU A 8 -2.28 19.07 -9.49
CA LEU A 8 -2.70 18.93 -10.89
C LEU A 8 -3.34 17.57 -11.29
N THR A 9 -3.49 16.62 -10.37
CA THR A 9 -4.03 15.28 -10.65
C THR A 9 -5.56 15.19 -10.53
N THR A 10 -6.20 15.98 -9.65
CA THR A 10 -7.67 15.99 -9.52
C THR A 10 -8.39 16.83 -10.58
N LYS A 11 -7.66 17.62 -11.37
CA LYS A 11 -8.24 18.46 -12.43
C LYS A 11 -8.86 17.67 -13.60
N ARG A 12 -8.42 16.43 -13.87
CA ARG A 12 -8.97 15.63 -14.99
C ARG A 12 -10.24 14.84 -14.63
N CYS A 13 -10.48 14.56 -13.35
CA CYS A 13 -11.63 13.76 -12.92
C CYS A 13 -12.05 14.16 -11.50
N ARG A 14 -13.17 14.89 -11.38
CA ARG A 14 -13.74 15.32 -10.09
C ARG A 14 -14.33 14.17 -9.27
N ARG A 15 -14.57 13.01 -9.88
CA ARG A 15 -15.22 11.86 -9.25
C ARG A 15 -14.60 11.46 -7.90
N GLY A 16 -13.27 11.58 -7.77
CA GLY A 16 -12.57 11.30 -6.51
C GLY A 16 -12.84 12.35 -5.43
N ALA A 17 -12.89 13.63 -5.80
CA ALA A 17 -13.18 14.73 -4.88
C ALA A 17 -14.65 14.70 -4.43
N ASP A 18 -15.58 14.51 -5.37
CA ASP A 18 -17.02 14.44 -5.07
C ASP A 18 -17.32 13.26 -4.13
N TRP A 19 -16.66 12.11 -4.34
CA TRP A 19 -16.77 10.98 -3.43
C TRP A 19 -16.21 11.27 -2.04
N ALA A 20 -15.06 11.96 -1.96
CA ALA A 20 -14.42 12.28 -0.69
C ALA A 20 -15.29 13.23 0.15
N GLU A 21 -15.89 14.25 -0.50
CA GLU A 21 -16.87 15.14 0.13
C GLU A 21 -18.09 14.37 0.62
N ALA A 22 -18.68 13.52 -0.21
CA ALA A 22 -19.83 12.69 0.15
C ALA A 22 -19.53 11.67 1.26
N LYS A 23 -18.25 11.36 1.53
CA LYS A 23 -17.82 10.40 2.56
C LYS A 23 -17.11 11.04 3.75
N ASN A 24 -17.06 12.37 3.83
CA ASN A 24 -16.34 13.09 4.88
C ASN A 24 -14.88 12.63 5.00
N VAL A 25 -14.21 12.48 3.85
CA VAL A 25 -12.81 12.09 3.74
C VAL A 25 -12.00 13.29 3.25
N GLU A 26 -10.91 13.61 3.94
CA GLU A 26 -9.93 14.60 3.46
C GLU A 26 -8.88 13.93 2.58
N ILE A 27 -8.57 14.56 1.44
CA ILE A 27 -7.51 14.07 0.54
C ILE A 27 -6.18 14.68 0.97
N ALA A 28 -5.28 13.84 1.50
CA ALA A 28 -3.90 14.21 1.76
C ALA A 28 -3.07 14.14 0.47
N TYR A 29 -2.54 15.29 0.04
CA TYR A 29 -1.77 15.38 -1.19
C TYR A 29 -0.27 15.21 -0.95
N THR A 30 0.38 14.44 -1.83
CA THR A 30 1.85 14.31 -1.88
C THR A 30 2.40 15.06 -3.10
N PRO A 31 3.64 15.60 -3.04
CA PRO A 31 4.29 16.18 -4.20
C PRO A 31 4.47 15.15 -5.32
N THR A 32 4.63 15.65 -6.55
CA THR A 32 4.88 14.82 -7.74
C THR A 32 6.15 13.99 -7.55
N ASN A 33 6.15 12.73 -8.02
CA ASN A 33 7.26 11.79 -7.93
C ASN A 33 7.75 11.52 -6.50
N SER A 34 6.91 11.73 -5.48
CA SER A 34 7.26 11.50 -4.06
C SER A 34 6.59 10.25 -3.51
N SER A 35 6.77 9.14 -4.23
CA SER A 35 6.14 7.85 -3.96
C SER A 35 6.47 7.36 -2.53
N TRP A 36 7.72 7.55 -2.09
CA TRP A 36 8.21 7.20 -0.75
C TRP A 36 7.47 7.87 0.42
N LEU A 37 6.76 8.99 0.18
CA LEU A 37 5.92 9.62 1.21
C LEU A 37 4.62 8.86 1.45
N ASN A 38 4.21 8.02 0.49
CA ASN A 38 3.05 7.17 0.63
C ASN A 38 3.40 5.92 1.45
N ARG A 39 2.91 5.88 2.69
CA ARG A 39 3.20 4.78 3.64
C ARG A 39 2.84 3.38 3.13
N ILE A 40 1.90 3.26 2.18
CA ILE A 40 1.54 1.96 1.62
C ILE A 40 2.64 1.37 0.73
N GLU A 41 3.52 2.19 0.16
CA GLU A 41 4.52 1.72 -0.80
C GLU A 41 5.55 0.78 -0.17
N ALA A 42 5.96 1.07 1.07
CA ALA A 42 6.85 0.19 1.83
C ALA A 42 6.28 -1.24 2.00
N GLN A 43 4.97 -1.42 1.86
CA GLN A 43 4.32 -2.73 1.98
C GLN A 43 4.35 -3.52 0.67
N PHE A 44 4.57 -2.87 -0.49
CA PHE A 44 4.51 -3.53 -1.79
C PHE A 44 5.71 -4.44 -2.07
N THR A 45 6.88 -4.15 -1.52
CA THR A 45 8.07 -5.00 -1.71
C THR A 45 7.84 -6.42 -1.20
N ALA A 46 7.39 -6.56 0.04
CA ALA A 46 7.11 -7.88 0.61
C ALA A 46 5.92 -8.57 -0.08
N LEU A 47 4.87 -7.82 -0.43
CA LEU A 47 3.74 -8.36 -1.20
C LEU A 47 4.21 -8.92 -2.55
N HIS A 48 5.05 -8.19 -3.27
CA HIS A 48 5.61 -8.62 -4.55
C HIS A 48 6.41 -9.91 -4.39
N TYR A 49 7.34 -9.92 -3.44
CA TYR A 49 8.20 -11.08 -3.19
C TYR A 49 7.40 -12.37 -2.89
N PHE A 50 6.38 -12.29 -2.03
CA PHE A 50 5.65 -13.48 -1.60
C PHE A 50 4.51 -13.91 -2.53
N THR A 51 4.06 -13.04 -3.44
CA THR A 51 2.83 -13.29 -4.21
C THR A 51 2.98 -13.17 -5.71
N LEU A 52 4.04 -12.52 -6.19
CA LEU A 52 4.25 -12.20 -7.60
C LEU A 52 5.60 -12.72 -8.10
N ASP A 53 6.67 -12.57 -7.31
CA ASP A 53 8.00 -13.08 -7.69
C ASP A 53 7.98 -14.60 -7.84
N SER A 54 8.51 -15.06 -8.99
CA SER A 54 8.68 -16.48 -9.34
C SER A 54 7.41 -17.34 -9.38
N THR A 55 6.21 -16.75 -9.39
CA THR A 55 4.95 -17.49 -9.46
C THR A 55 4.25 -17.31 -10.81
N ASP A 56 4.21 -18.37 -11.63
CA ASP A 56 3.37 -18.41 -12.84
C ASP A 56 1.91 -18.76 -12.46
N HIS A 57 1.14 -17.74 -12.09
CA HIS A 57 -0.27 -17.93 -11.77
C HIS A 57 -1.05 -18.19 -13.05
N THR A 58 -1.63 -19.39 -13.17
CA THR A 58 -2.45 -19.80 -14.31
C THR A 58 -3.75 -18.99 -14.51
N SER A 59 -4.09 -18.08 -13.59
CA SER A 59 -5.20 -17.13 -13.74
C SER A 59 -5.12 -15.95 -12.78
N HIS A 60 -5.76 -14.83 -13.14
CA HIS A 60 -5.94 -13.68 -12.25
C HIS A 60 -6.69 -14.03 -10.95
N LYS A 61 -7.60 -15.01 -10.98
CA LYS A 61 -8.29 -15.48 -9.77
C LYS A 61 -7.31 -16.12 -8.78
N LYS A 62 -6.36 -16.92 -9.29
CA LYS A 62 -5.32 -17.56 -8.47
C LYS A 62 -4.38 -16.51 -7.87
N GLN A 63 -3.90 -15.57 -8.69
CA GLN A 63 -3.07 -14.45 -8.25
C GLN A 63 -3.77 -13.64 -7.14
N GLY A 64 -5.03 -13.25 -7.36
CA GLY A 64 -5.83 -12.52 -6.38
C GLY A 64 -6.10 -13.31 -5.09
N SER A 65 -6.16 -14.64 -5.15
CA SER A 65 -6.27 -15.49 -3.96
C SER A 65 -4.97 -15.49 -3.15
N THR A 66 -3.82 -15.56 -3.82
CA THR A 66 -2.49 -15.52 -3.18
C THR A 66 -2.25 -14.18 -2.49
N ILE A 67 -2.57 -13.06 -3.15
CA ILE A 67 -2.51 -11.71 -2.55
C ILE A 67 -3.36 -11.64 -1.29
N ARG A 68 -4.61 -12.12 -1.32
CA ARG A 68 -5.50 -12.12 -0.15
C ARG A 68 -4.95 -12.96 0.99
N ARG A 69 -4.44 -14.17 0.71
CA ARG A 69 -3.84 -15.04 1.74
C ARG A 69 -2.65 -14.36 2.41
N TYR A 70 -1.78 -13.74 1.64
CA TYR A 70 -0.64 -12.99 2.19
C TYR A 70 -1.10 -11.84 3.09
N ILE A 71 -2.06 -11.02 2.65
CA ILE A 71 -2.57 -9.90 3.47
C ILE A 71 -3.18 -10.41 4.78
N ILE A 72 -3.98 -11.48 4.73
CA ILE A 72 -4.59 -12.10 5.92
C ILE A 72 -3.50 -12.60 6.87
N TRP A 73 -2.50 -13.32 6.34
CA TRP A 73 -1.40 -13.84 7.14
C TRP A 73 -0.59 -12.70 7.78
N ARG A 74 -0.19 -11.69 7.00
CA ARG A 74 0.56 -10.52 7.48
C ARG A 74 -0.19 -9.79 8.59
N ASN A 75 -1.49 -9.57 8.41
CA ASN A 75 -2.31 -8.88 9.41
C ASN A 75 -2.48 -9.71 10.70
N ARG A 76 -2.54 -11.04 10.60
CA ARG A 76 -2.63 -11.93 11.76
C ARG A 76 -1.31 -12.01 12.54
N HIS A 77 -0.17 -11.87 11.85
CA HIS A 77 1.17 -12.04 12.44
C HIS A 77 1.92 -10.71 12.62
N ALA A 78 1.21 -9.57 12.67
CA ALA A 78 1.81 -8.25 12.85
C ALA A 78 2.58 -8.11 14.20
N ASP A 79 2.19 -8.90 15.20
CA ASP A 79 2.77 -8.91 16.55
C ASP A 79 3.49 -10.23 16.88
N ASP A 80 3.84 -11.02 15.87
CA ASP A 80 4.54 -12.28 16.08
C ASP A 80 5.96 -12.05 16.67
N GLN A 81 6.15 -12.50 17.91
CA GLN A 81 7.38 -12.30 18.68
C GLN A 81 8.58 -13.03 18.08
N HIS A 82 8.34 -14.19 17.47
CA HIS A 82 9.40 -14.96 16.83
C HIS A 82 9.89 -14.25 15.58
N LEU A 83 8.98 -13.79 14.71
CA LEU A 83 9.32 -13.01 13.51
C LEU A 83 10.05 -11.71 13.88
N ARG A 84 9.60 -11.00 14.92
CA ARG A 84 10.28 -9.80 15.43
C ARG A 84 11.72 -10.10 15.85
N THR A 85 11.94 -11.22 16.52
CA THR A 85 13.29 -11.65 16.93
C THR A 85 14.18 -11.97 15.73
N VAL A 86 13.65 -12.67 14.72
CA VAL A 86 14.41 -12.98 13.49
C VAL A 86 14.79 -11.71 12.74
N VAL A 87 13.85 -10.78 12.55
CA VAL A 87 14.10 -9.49 11.88
C VAL A 87 15.12 -8.66 12.66
N ALA A 88 14.99 -8.59 13.99
CA ALA A 88 15.95 -7.87 14.83
C ALA A 88 17.37 -8.42 14.68
N ARG A 89 17.53 -9.75 14.63
CA ARG A 89 18.84 -10.39 14.40
C ARG A 89 19.41 -10.08 13.03
N ALA A 90 18.58 -10.13 11.98
CA ALA A 90 19.01 -9.83 10.61
C ALA A 90 19.45 -8.36 10.42
N ASN A 91 18.89 -7.43 11.21
CA ASN A 91 19.24 -6.00 11.13
C ASN A 91 20.52 -5.62 11.92
N ILE A 92 21.05 -6.51 12.76
CA ILE A 92 22.28 -6.29 13.54
C ILE A 92 23.53 -6.80 12.79
N ALA A 93 23.34 -7.73 11.84
CA ALA A 93 24.39 -8.28 10.99
C ALA A 93 24.66 -7.38 9.78
#